data_AF-A0A2D4IJH0-F1
#
_entry.id   AF-A0A2D4IJH0-F1
#
_cell.length_a   1.000
_cell.length_b   1.000
_cell.length_c   1.000
_cell.angle_alpha   90.00
_cell.angle_beta   90.00
_cell.angle_gamma   90.00
#
_symmetry.space_group_name_H-M   'P 1'
#
loop_
_entity.id
_entity.type
_entity.pdbx_description
1 polymer ?
#
loop_
_entity_poly.entity_id
_entity_poly.type
_entity_poly.pdbx_seq_one_letter_code
_entity_poly.pdbx_strand_id
1 'polypeptide(L)'
;RVHGEIKANRTKMADRFSRFNEDRDFQGNHFDQYEEGHLEIEQASLDKPIESDNIGHRLLQKHGWKLGQGLGKSLQGRTDPIPIVVKYDVMGMGRMEMELDYAEDATERRRVLEVEKEDTEELRQKYKDYVDKEKAIAKALEDLRANFYCELCDKQYQKHQEFDNHINSYDHAHKQVKSKFFPLHCLCCVNLSF
;
A
#
# COMPACT_ATOMS: atom_id res chain seq x y z
N ARG A 1 -23.61 -1.96 4.36
CA ARG A 1 -22.68 -1.98 3.20
C ARG A 1 -21.23 -1.77 3.67
N VAL A 2 -20.96 -0.78 4.52
CA VAL A 2 -19.62 -0.45 5.07
C VAL A 2 -18.94 -1.60 5.84
N HIS A 3 -19.70 -2.42 6.61
CA HIS A 3 -19.14 -3.59 7.30
C HIS A 3 -18.64 -4.72 6.38
N GLY A 4 -19.08 -4.77 5.12
CA GLY A 4 -18.61 -5.75 4.14
C GLY A 4 -17.26 -5.38 3.53
N GLU A 5 -17.00 -4.08 3.35
CA GLU A 5 -15.77 -3.56 2.73
C GLU A 5 -14.57 -3.64 3.68
N ILE A 6 -14.79 -3.45 4.99
CA ILE A 6 -13.75 -3.59 6.02
C ILE A 6 -13.30 -5.06 6.15
N LYS A 7 -14.24 -6.02 6.05
CA LYS A 7 -13.91 -7.45 6.03
C LYS A 7 -13.14 -7.82 4.76
N ALA A 8 -13.56 -7.31 3.59
CA ALA A 8 -12.93 -7.57 2.30
C ALA A 8 -11.48 -7.06 2.20
N ASN A 9 -11.13 -5.94 2.85
CA ASN A 9 -9.75 -5.45 2.87
C ASN A 9 -8.85 -6.24 3.83
N ARG A 10 -9.39 -6.76 4.94
CA ARG A 10 -8.63 -7.62 5.86
C ARG A 10 -8.30 -8.99 5.24
N THR A 11 -9.22 -9.56 4.43
CA THR A 11 -8.94 -10.78 3.66
C THR A 11 -7.95 -10.55 2.53
N LYS A 12 -7.96 -9.40 1.84
CA LYS A 12 -6.99 -9.11 0.76
C LYS A 12 -5.54 -9.00 1.25
N MET A 13 -5.31 -8.44 2.44
CA MET A 13 -3.97 -8.36 3.03
C MET A 13 -3.47 -9.75 3.45
N ALA A 14 -4.36 -10.58 4.00
CA ALA A 14 -4.08 -11.98 4.35
C ALA A 14 -3.81 -12.84 3.10
N ASP A 15 -4.65 -12.76 2.05
CA ASP A 15 -4.47 -13.49 0.78
C ASP A 15 -3.16 -13.11 0.07
N ARG A 16 -2.73 -11.85 0.18
CA ARG A 16 -1.43 -11.40 -0.36
C ARG A 16 -0.25 -12.02 0.40
N PHE A 17 -0.40 -12.24 1.69
CA PHE A 17 0.58 -12.90 2.55
C PHE A 17 0.59 -14.43 2.33
N SER A 18 -0.58 -15.05 2.13
CA SER A 18 -0.72 -16.49 1.88
C SER A 18 -0.08 -16.94 0.57
N ARG A 19 -0.18 -16.13 -0.50
CA ARG A 19 0.39 -16.43 -1.82
C ARG A 19 1.92 -16.62 -1.87
N PHE A 20 2.63 -16.17 -0.84
CA PHE A 20 4.09 -16.26 -0.72
C PHE A 20 4.56 -17.36 0.23
N ASN A 21 3.68 -17.87 1.11
CA ASN A 21 3.95 -18.98 2.03
C ASN A 21 3.31 -20.31 1.60
N GLU A 22 2.64 -20.34 0.45
CA GLU A 22 2.25 -21.59 -0.19
C GLU A 22 3.52 -22.30 -0.68
N ASP A 23 3.65 -23.60 -0.36
CA ASP A 23 4.61 -24.49 -1.00
C ASP A 23 4.31 -24.47 -2.50
N ARG A 24 5.05 -23.63 -3.24
CA ARG A 24 4.99 -23.60 -4.68
C ARG A 24 5.64 -24.89 -5.14
N ASP A 25 4.85 -25.80 -5.70
CA ASP A 25 5.35 -26.94 -6.46
C ASP A 25 6.11 -26.41 -7.68
N PHE A 26 7.35 -25.97 -7.48
CA PHE A 26 8.24 -25.58 -8.56
C PHE A 26 8.64 -26.85 -9.30
N GLN A 27 7.78 -27.29 -10.21
CA GLN A 27 8.17 -28.16 -11.31
C GLN A 27 9.01 -27.31 -12.28
N GLY A 28 10.19 -26.90 -11.84
CA GLY A 28 11.22 -26.45 -12.74
C GLY A 28 11.52 -27.62 -13.67
N ASN A 29 11.27 -27.46 -14.96
CA ASN A 29 11.89 -28.31 -15.96
C ASN A 29 13.39 -28.30 -15.66
N HIS A 30 13.87 -29.41 -15.10
CA HIS A 30 15.25 -29.70 -14.79
C HIS A 30 16.04 -29.83 -16.11
N PHE A 31 16.16 -28.73 -16.82
CA PHE A 31 17.03 -28.56 -17.97
C PHE A 31 18.37 -28.10 -17.41
N ASP A 32 19.15 -29.09 -16.97
CA ASP A 32 20.62 -29.12 -16.83
C ASP A 32 20.98 -30.21 -15.82
N GLN A 33 20.68 -31.47 -16.17
CA GLN A 33 21.34 -32.61 -15.55
C GLN A 33 22.71 -32.75 -16.20
N TYR A 34 23.67 -31.93 -15.77
CA TYR A 34 25.07 -32.26 -16.00
C TYR A 34 25.35 -33.56 -15.24
N GLU A 35 25.78 -34.58 -15.97
CA GLU A 35 26.09 -35.91 -15.42
C GLU A 35 26.92 -35.80 -14.15
N GLU A 36 26.37 -36.37 -13.08
CA GLU A 36 26.89 -36.43 -11.73
C GLU A 36 28.08 -37.41 -11.67
N GLY A 37 29.17 -37.03 -12.34
CA GLY A 37 30.50 -37.63 -12.19
C GLY A 37 31.30 -36.90 -11.11
N HIS A 38 30.65 -36.38 -10.08
CA HIS A 38 31.30 -35.72 -8.96
C HIS A 38 32.10 -36.77 -8.19
N LEU A 39 33.39 -36.91 -8.55
CA LEU A 39 34.42 -37.32 -7.63
C LEU A 39 34.16 -36.57 -6.32
N GLU A 40 33.94 -37.29 -5.22
CA GLU A 40 33.95 -36.75 -3.86
C GLU A 40 35.35 -36.17 -3.61
N ILE A 41 35.60 -34.98 -4.14
CA ILE A 41 36.73 -34.17 -3.74
C ILE A 41 36.39 -33.74 -2.33
N GLU A 42 37.06 -34.36 -1.35
CA GLU A 42 36.92 -34.02 0.06
C GLU A 42 37.17 -32.52 0.22
N GLN A 43 36.10 -31.77 0.47
CA GLN A 43 36.15 -30.33 0.58
C GLN A 43 36.91 -29.99 1.86
N ALA A 44 37.91 -29.11 1.76
CA ALA A 44 38.63 -28.65 2.94
C ALA A 44 37.64 -28.01 3.93
N SER A 45 37.62 -28.51 5.16
CA SER A 45 36.77 -27.95 6.21
C SER A 45 37.17 -26.51 6.51
N LEU A 46 36.20 -25.63 6.70
CA LEU A 46 36.46 -24.23 7.08
C LEU A 46 37.04 -24.10 8.50
N ASP A 47 36.76 -25.07 9.37
CA ASP A 47 37.09 -25.00 10.80
C ASP A 47 38.43 -25.66 11.18
N LYS A 48 38.91 -26.63 10.39
CA LYS A 48 40.16 -27.33 10.70
C LYS A 48 41.32 -26.73 9.90
N PRO A 49 42.45 -26.39 10.56
CA PRO A 49 43.63 -25.89 9.87
C PRO A 49 44.20 -26.96 8.93
N ILE A 50 44.94 -26.51 7.91
CA ILE A 50 45.58 -27.41 6.96
C ILE A 50 46.71 -28.17 7.66
N GLU A 51 46.59 -29.50 7.70
CA GLU A 51 47.60 -30.41 8.25
C GLU A 51 48.96 -30.30 7.53
N SER A 52 50.04 -30.61 8.24
CA SER A 52 51.41 -30.49 7.70
C SER A 52 51.73 -31.47 6.56
N ASP A 53 50.98 -32.56 6.46
CA ASP A 53 51.11 -33.57 5.39
C ASP A 53 50.57 -33.07 4.05
N ASN A 54 49.72 -32.04 4.07
CA ASN A 54 49.17 -31.47 2.85
C ASN A 54 50.27 -30.82 2.00
N ILE A 55 50.27 -31.13 0.70
CA ILE A 55 51.27 -30.60 -0.25
C ILE A 55 51.27 -29.06 -0.24
N GLY A 56 50.10 -28.43 -0.14
CA GLY A 56 49.93 -26.99 -0.06
C GLY A 56 50.56 -26.39 1.20
N HIS A 57 50.39 -27.05 2.36
CA HIS A 57 51.04 -26.62 3.61
C HIS A 57 52.57 -26.62 3.47
N ARG A 58 53.14 -27.71 2.93
CA ARG A 58 54.59 -27.82 2.69
C ARG A 58 55.11 -26.81 1.67
N LEU A 59 54.33 -26.52 0.63
CA LEU A 59 54.69 -25.52 -0.37
C LEU A 59 54.71 -24.11 0.23
N LEU A 60 53.70 -23.76 1.03
CA LEU A 60 53.63 -22.48 1.74
C LEU A 60 54.82 -22.30 2.69
N GLN A 61 55.17 -23.33 3.46
CA GLN A 61 56.38 -23.31 4.30
C GLN A 61 57.65 -23.03 3.50
N LYS A 62 57.82 -23.66 2.32
CA LYS A 62 58.97 -23.41 1.43
C LYS A 62 59.04 -21.96 0.93
N HIS A 63 57.90 -21.30 0.80
CA HIS A 63 57.81 -19.89 0.44
C HIS A 63 57.89 -18.93 1.65
N GLY A 64 58.24 -19.44 2.83
CA GLY A 64 58.47 -18.63 4.03
C GLY A 64 57.22 -18.34 4.86
N TRP A 65 56.09 -18.97 4.56
CA TRP A 65 54.89 -18.90 5.40
C TRP A 65 55.02 -19.79 6.64
N LYS A 66 54.47 -19.34 7.78
CA LYS A 66 54.43 -20.11 9.04
C LYS A 66 52.99 -20.36 9.46
N LEU A 67 52.76 -21.45 10.18
CA LEU A 67 51.44 -21.79 10.70
C LEU A 67 50.91 -20.66 11.59
N GLY A 68 49.66 -20.24 11.35
CA GLY A 68 49.00 -19.15 12.08
C GLY A 68 49.40 -17.75 11.64
N GLN A 69 50.24 -17.61 10.60
CA GLN A 69 50.67 -16.31 10.09
C GLN A 69 49.77 -15.83 8.94
N GLY A 70 49.30 -14.58 9.02
CA GLY A 70 48.60 -13.91 7.93
C GLY A 70 49.48 -13.76 6.69
N LEU A 71 48.87 -13.81 5.50
CA LEU A 71 49.58 -13.60 4.23
C LEU A 71 49.86 -12.11 3.95
N GLY A 72 50.80 -11.80 3.06
CA GLY A 72 51.13 -10.44 2.64
C GLY A 72 52.46 -9.91 3.20
N LYS A 73 52.97 -8.81 2.66
CA LYS A 73 54.29 -8.25 3.01
C LYS A 73 54.40 -7.85 4.49
N SER A 74 53.30 -7.38 5.06
CA SER A 74 53.19 -6.97 6.47
C SER A 74 52.38 -7.97 7.30
N LEU A 75 52.13 -9.17 6.77
CA LEU A 75 51.33 -10.22 7.43
C LEU A 75 49.89 -9.80 7.75
N GLN A 76 49.35 -8.89 6.96
CA GLN A 76 48.02 -8.29 7.18
C GLN A 76 46.84 -9.16 6.72
N GLY A 77 47.12 -10.29 6.07
CA GLY A 77 46.10 -11.20 5.57
C GLY A 77 45.36 -11.89 6.71
N ARG A 78 44.06 -12.15 6.51
CA ARG A 78 43.23 -12.90 7.45
C ARG A 78 43.76 -14.33 7.61
N THR A 79 43.85 -14.81 8.85
CA THR A 79 44.32 -16.16 9.18
C THR A 79 43.24 -17.22 8.96
N ASP A 80 41.99 -16.87 9.22
CA ASP A 80 40.85 -17.79 9.12
C ASP A 80 40.06 -17.53 7.84
N PRO A 81 39.51 -18.56 7.19
CA PRO A 81 38.68 -18.38 6.01
C PRO A 81 37.44 -17.53 6.32
N ILE A 82 36.91 -16.88 5.28
CA ILE A 82 35.65 -16.15 5.39
C ILE A 82 34.52 -17.20 5.36
N PRO A 83 33.63 -17.22 6.38
CA PRO A 83 32.53 -18.16 6.39
C PRO A 83 31.57 -17.83 5.24
N ILE A 84 31.17 -18.86 4.50
CA ILE A 84 30.18 -18.74 3.44
C ILE A 84 28.81 -18.94 4.09
N VAL A 85 28.04 -17.86 4.23
CA VAL A 85 26.66 -17.94 4.70
C VAL A 85 25.77 -18.20 3.48
N VAL A 86 25.33 -19.44 3.33
CA VAL A 86 24.36 -19.80 2.28
C VAL A 86 22.97 -19.40 2.75
N LYS A 87 22.29 -18.57 1.96
CA LYS A 87 20.90 -18.20 2.21
C LYS A 87 19.99 -19.30 1.70
N TYR A 88 19.27 -19.96 2.60
CA TYR A 88 18.27 -20.97 2.25
C TYR A 88 16.91 -20.36 1.93
N ASP A 89 16.64 -19.15 2.40
CA ASP A 89 15.35 -18.51 2.17
C ASP A 89 15.21 -18.06 0.72
N VAL A 90 14.06 -18.38 0.13
CA VAL A 90 13.65 -17.89 -1.20
C VAL A 90 13.30 -16.39 -1.17
N MET A 91 13.26 -15.82 0.03
CA MET A 91 12.94 -14.42 0.24
C MET A 91 13.99 -13.50 -0.39
N GLY A 92 13.58 -12.33 -0.91
CA GLY A 92 14.53 -11.30 -1.34
C GLY A 92 15.47 -10.85 -0.21
N MET A 93 16.68 -10.39 -0.55
CA MET A 93 17.55 -9.73 0.45
C MET A 93 16.84 -8.48 1.00
N GLY A 94 16.92 -8.24 2.31
CA GLY A 94 16.28 -7.10 2.98
C GLY A 94 14.77 -7.23 3.24
N ARG A 95 14.06 -8.20 2.62
CA ARG A 95 12.62 -8.39 2.91
C ARG A 95 12.38 -8.93 4.32
N MET A 96 13.23 -9.83 4.82
CA MET A 96 13.10 -10.40 6.17
C MET A 96 13.20 -9.31 7.24
N GLU A 97 14.11 -8.36 7.05
CA GLU A 97 14.30 -7.23 7.97
C GLU A 97 13.04 -6.35 8.04
N MET A 98 12.46 -6.00 6.89
CA MET A 98 11.18 -5.29 6.84
C MET A 98 10.06 -6.05 7.58
N GLU A 99 9.98 -7.38 7.40
CA GLU A 99 8.95 -8.18 8.09
C GLU A 99 9.13 -8.21 9.61
N LEU A 100 10.37 -8.20 10.10
CA LEU A 100 10.66 -8.11 11.53
C LEU A 100 10.25 -6.75 12.10
N ASP A 101 10.56 -5.65 11.42
CA ASP A 101 10.15 -4.30 11.85
C ASP A 101 8.62 -4.19 11.95
N TYR A 102 7.89 -4.71 10.96
CA TYR A 102 6.42 -4.74 10.99
C TYR A 102 5.86 -5.58 12.16
N ALA A 103 6.53 -6.69 12.49
CA ALA A 103 6.13 -7.54 13.61
C ALA A 103 6.41 -6.87 14.96
N GLU A 104 7.53 -6.16 15.09
CA GLU A 104 7.89 -5.37 16.26
C GLU A 104 6.87 -4.24 16.48
N ASP A 105 6.57 -3.44 15.47
CA ASP A 105 5.54 -2.38 15.53
C ASP A 105 4.16 -2.92 15.95
N ALA A 106 3.81 -4.13 15.52
CA ALA A 106 2.54 -4.76 15.88
C ALA A 106 2.50 -5.27 17.33
N THR A 107 3.67 -5.57 17.92
CA THR A 107 3.80 -6.15 19.26
C THR A 107 4.21 -5.13 20.32
N GLU A 108 4.79 -3.99 19.94
CA GLU A 108 5.32 -2.96 20.83
C GLU A 108 4.27 -2.37 21.79
N ARG A 109 2.99 -2.26 21.39
CA ARG A 109 1.97 -1.62 22.23
C ARG A 109 0.67 -2.41 22.23
N ARG A 110 0.23 -2.83 23.43
CA ARG A 110 -1.17 -3.20 23.68
C ARG A 110 -2.04 -2.05 23.18
N ARG A 111 -2.90 -2.30 22.18
CA ARG A 111 -3.84 -1.28 21.70
C ARG A 111 -4.69 -0.85 22.90
N VAL A 112 -4.42 0.35 23.43
CA VAL A 112 -5.25 0.96 24.46
C VAL A 112 -6.63 1.13 23.83
N LEU A 113 -7.61 0.41 24.36
CA LEU A 113 -9.00 0.51 23.90
C LEU A 113 -9.44 1.97 24.07
N GLU A 114 -10.33 2.47 23.20
CA GLU A 114 -10.83 3.85 23.30
C GLU A 114 -11.43 4.17 24.70
N VAL A 115 -11.83 3.14 25.44
CA VAL A 115 -12.35 3.19 26.82
C VAL A 115 -11.27 3.48 27.89
N GLU A 116 -10.00 3.15 27.63
CA GLU A 116 -8.86 3.44 28.54
C GLU A 116 -8.22 4.81 28.25
N LYS A 117 -8.52 5.46 27.10
CA LYS A 117 -8.06 6.83 26.84
C LYS A 117 -8.82 7.77 27.77
N GLU A 118 -8.12 8.38 28.71
CA GLU A 118 -8.70 9.37 29.61
C GLU A 118 -9.41 10.48 28.81
N ASP A 119 -10.62 10.77 29.26
CA ASP A 119 -11.56 11.75 28.72
C ASP A 119 -11.05 13.19 28.98
N THR A 120 -9.91 13.52 28.38
CA THR A 120 -9.29 14.84 28.48
C THR A 120 -10.11 15.86 27.69
N GLU A 121 -10.15 17.10 28.18
CA GLU A 121 -10.92 18.16 27.53
C GLU A 121 -10.40 18.45 26.11
N GLU A 122 -9.12 18.24 25.88
CA GLU A 122 -8.49 18.37 24.57
C GLU A 122 -8.97 17.32 23.56
N LEU A 123 -9.23 16.09 23.99
CA LEU A 123 -9.76 15.05 23.11
C LEU A 123 -11.22 15.36 22.73
N ARG A 124 -12.02 15.83 23.70
CA ARG A 124 -13.40 16.30 23.44
C ARG A 124 -13.42 17.47 22.47
N GLN A 125 -12.50 18.42 22.60
CA GLN A 125 -12.36 19.53 21.64
C GLN A 125 -11.97 19.04 20.25
N LYS A 126 -11.00 18.12 20.13
CA LYS A 126 -10.62 17.53 18.84
C LYS A 126 -11.78 16.83 18.14
N TYR A 127 -12.62 16.09 18.88
CA TYR A 127 -13.83 15.47 18.30
C TYR A 127 -14.85 16.52 17.86
N LYS A 128 -15.07 17.58 18.66
CA LYS A 128 -15.96 18.69 18.28
C LYS A 128 -15.48 19.38 17.00
N ASP A 129 -14.20 19.72 16.93
CA ASP A 129 -13.58 20.35 15.75
C ASP A 129 -13.67 19.47 14.50
N TYR A 130 -13.50 18.15 14.66
CA TYR A 130 -13.63 17.19 13.56
C TYR A 130 -15.06 17.16 13.03
N VAL A 131 -16.05 17.03 13.92
CA VAL A 131 -17.48 17.01 13.57
C VAL A 131 -17.90 18.34 12.93
N ASP A 132 -17.41 19.48 13.44
CA ASP A 132 -17.73 20.79 12.89
C ASP A 132 -17.10 21.01 11.51
N LYS A 133 -15.88 20.51 11.28
CA LYS A 133 -15.26 20.48 9.95
C LYS A 133 -16.04 19.61 8.97
N GLU A 134 -16.46 18.42 9.38
CA GLU A 134 -17.29 17.54 8.54
C GLU A 134 -18.63 18.20 8.17
N LYS A 135 -19.29 18.84 9.13
CA LYS A 135 -20.51 19.61 8.87
C LYS A 135 -20.27 20.79 7.93
N ALA A 136 -19.16 21.52 8.09
CA ALA A 136 -18.80 22.63 7.21
C ALA A 136 -18.55 22.15 5.77
N ILE A 137 -17.86 21.02 5.59
CA ILE A 137 -17.65 20.40 4.28
C ILE A 137 -18.97 19.94 3.67
N ALA A 138 -19.83 19.27 4.45
CA ALA A 138 -21.14 18.82 3.99
C ALA A 138 -22.02 20.00 3.53
N LYS A 139 -22.05 21.09 4.31
CA LYS A 139 -22.76 22.31 3.95
C LYS A 139 -22.20 22.93 2.67
N ALA A 140 -20.87 23.03 2.53
CA ALA A 140 -20.25 23.56 1.32
C ALA A 140 -20.59 22.71 0.06
N LEU A 141 -20.65 21.39 0.20
CA LEU A 141 -21.08 20.50 -0.89
C LEU A 141 -22.57 20.67 -1.22
N GLU A 142 -23.41 20.90 -0.22
CA GLU A 142 -24.84 21.18 -0.41
C GLU A 142 -25.06 22.51 -1.12
N ASP A 143 -24.36 23.56 -0.71
CA ASP A 143 -24.38 24.88 -1.36
C ASP A 143 -23.93 24.76 -2.83
N LEU A 144 -22.85 24.01 -3.10
CA LEU A 144 -22.40 23.75 -4.47
C LEU A 144 -23.43 22.96 -5.29
N ARG A 145 -24.14 22.01 -4.67
CA ARG A 145 -25.19 21.25 -5.34
C ARG A 145 -26.41 22.14 -5.64
N ALA A 146 -26.81 23.01 -4.72
CA ALA A 146 -27.92 23.93 -4.92
C ALA A 146 -27.70 24.87 -6.12
N ASN A 147 -26.44 25.26 -6.39
CA ASN A 147 -26.09 26.08 -7.55
C ASN A 147 -26.39 25.42 -8.91
N PHE A 148 -26.47 24.08 -8.98
CA PHE A 148 -26.78 23.35 -10.20
C PHE A 148 -28.25 22.92 -10.28
N TYR A 149 -29.14 23.64 -9.60
CA TYR A 149 -30.58 23.41 -9.61
C TYR A 149 -31.30 24.41 -10.52
N CYS A 150 -32.25 23.92 -11.34
CA CYS A 150 -33.11 24.77 -12.16
C CYS A 150 -34.56 24.70 -11.68
N GLU A 151 -35.06 25.79 -11.07
CA GLU A 151 -36.44 25.92 -10.58
C GLU A 151 -37.51 25.86 -11.68
N LEU A 152 -37.21 26.35 -12.90
CA LEU A 152 -38.19 26.37 -14.00
C LEU A 152 -38.46 24.96 -14.59
N CYS A 153 -37.50 24.05 -14.39
CA CYS A 153 -37.54 22.72 -14.96
C CYS A 153 -37.57 21.62 -13.90
N ASP A 154 -37.47 21.98 -12.61
CA ASP A 154 -37.31 21.07 -11.47
C ASP A 154 -36.24 20.01 -11.70
N LYS A 155 -35.09 20.44 -12.25
CA LYS A 155 -33.97 19.55 -12.60
C LYS A 155 -32.73 19.90 -11.80
N GLN A 156 -32.19 18.89 -11.11
CA GLN A 156 -30.93 18.94 -10.39
C GLN A 156 -29.82 18.33 -11.26
N TYR A 157 -28.80 19.13 -11.58
CA TYR A 157 -27.64 18.69 -12.36
C TYR A 157 -26.46 18.35 -11.44
N GLN A 158 -25.62 17.41 -11.86
CA GLN A 158 -24.44 16.98 -11.10
C GLN A 158 -23.15 17.68 -11.55
N LYS A 159 -23.09 18.11 -12.82
CA LYS A 159 -21.94 18.78 -13.42
C LYS A 159 -22.30 20.17 -13.89
N HIS A 160 -21.36 21.09 -13.76
CA HIS A 160 -21.51 22.47 -14.22
C HIS A 160 -21.86 22.58 -15.71
N GLN A 161 -21.19 21.80 -16.58
CA GLN A 161 -21.43 21.84 -18.03
C GLN A 161 -22.85 21.40 -18.42
N GLU A 162 -23.41 20.42 -17.71
CA GLU A 162 -24.78 19.93 -17.97
C GLU A 162 -25.82 20.98 -17.62
N PHE A 163 -25.59 21.71 -16.52
CA PHE A 163 -26.44 22.83 -16.11
C PHE A 163 -26.37 23.99 -17.11
N ASP A 164 -25.18 24.40 -17.55
CA ASP A 164 -25.01 25.49 -18.51
C ASP A 164 -25.66 25.17 -19.87
N ASN A 165 -25.45 23.95 -20.37
CA ASN A 165 -26.12 23.47 -21.58
C ASN A 165 -27.64 23.45 -21.44
N HIS A 166 -28.15 23.15 -20.24
CA HIS A 166 -29.58 23.21 -19.97
C HIS A 166 -30.13 24.63 -20.01
N ILE A 167 -29.48 25.59 -19.34
CA ILE A 167 -29.91 27.00 -19.32
C ILE A 167 -29.92 27.59 -20.74
N ASN A 168 -28.96 27.19 -21.58
CA ASN A 168 -28.87 27.63 -22.98
C ASN A 168 -29.76 26.84 -23.95
N SER A 169 -30.52 25.84 -23.48
CA SER A 169 -31.36 25.02 -24.36
C SER A 169 -32.65 25.73 -24.80
N TYR A 170 -33.08 25.48 -26.05
CA TYR A 170 -34.30 26.03 -26.64
C TYR A 170 -35.55 25.72 -25.79
N ASP A 171 -35.66 24.50 -25.24
CA ASP A 171 -36.75 24.10 -24.36
C ASP A 171 -36.78 24.88 -23.04
N HIS A 172 -35.60 25.16 -22.44
CA HIS A 172 -35.52 25.98 -21.22
C HIS A 172 -35.97 27.41 -21.50
N ALA A 173 -35.50 28.03 -22.58
CA ALA A 173 -35.92 29.36 -23.02
C ALA A 173 -37.43 29.42 -23.33
N HIS A 174 -37.98 28.42 -24.01
CA HIS A 174 -39.42 28.31 -24.28
C HIS A 174 -40.26 28.11 -23.03
N LYS A 175 -39.78 27.35 -22.04
CA LYS A 175 -40.44 27.25 -20.73
C LYS A 175 -40.37 28.57 -19.97
N GLN A 176 -39.23 29.27 -20.05
CA GLN A 176 -39.05 30.57 -19.42
C GLN A 176 -40.03 31.60 -20.01
N VAL A 177 -40.18 31.68 -21.34
CA VAL A 177 -41.19 32.58 -21.94
C VAL A 177 -42.63 32.11 -21.68
N LYS A 178 -42.93 30.80 -21.66
CA LYS A 178 -44.26 30.29 -21.31
C LYS A 178 -44.66 30.60 -19.86
N SER A 179 -43.72 30.48 -18.92
CA SER A 179 -43.97 30.80 -17.49
C SER A 179 -44.18 32.29 -17.23
N LYS A 180 -43.60 33.16 -18.07
CA LYS A 180 -43.78 34.62 -18.00
C LYS A 180 -45.05 35.12 -18.71
N PHE A 181 -45.77 34.26 -19.43
CA PHE A 181 -46.84 34.65 -20.34
C PHE A 181 -48.13 33.85 -20.13
N PHE A 182 -48.65 33.75 -18.89
CA PHE A 182 -50.06 33.40 -18.61
C PHE A 182 -50.43 33.66 -17.13
N PRO A 183 -51.51 34.43 -16.78
CA PRO A 183 -52.30 35.38 -17.55
C PRO A 183 -52.42 36.79 -16.89
N LEU A 184 -52.25 37.85 -17.68
CA LEU A 184 -52.84 39.18 -17.45
C LEU A 184 -54.07 39.39 -18.35
N HIS A 185 -54.83 38.32 -18.62
CA HIS A 185 -56.00 38.37 -19.50
C HIS A 185 -57.20 37.65 -18.90
N CYS A 186 -57.78 38.23 -17.85
CA CYS A 186 -59.13 37.89 -17.38
C CYS A 186 -59.75 39.02 -16.55
N LEU A 187 -59.91 40.23 -17.13
CA LEU A 187 -60.57 41.37 -16.46
C LEU A 187 -61.59 42.14 -17.33
N CYS A 188 -61.99 41.64 -18.51
CA CYS A 188 -62.91 42.37 -19.40
C CYS A 188 -64.27 41.70 -19.71
N CYS A 189 -64.74 40.70 -18.97
CA CYS A 189 -66.05 40.07 -19.26
C CYS A 189 -67.02 40.01 -18.06
N VAL A 190 -67.17 41.11 -17.33
CA VAL A 190 -68.35 41.31 -16.46
C VAL A 190 -68.89 42.72 -16.69
N ASN A 191 -69.63 42.90 -17.78
CA ASN A 191 -70.76 43.84 -17.91
C ASN A 191 -71.22 43.89 -19.38
N LEU A 192 -72.25 43.11 -19.70
CA LEU A 192 -73.41 43.65 -20.43
C LEU A 192 -74.57 42.66 -20.36
N SER A 193 -75.53 43.02 -19.52
CA SER A 193 -76.92 42.60 -19.62
C SER A 193 -77.50 43.07 -20.96
N PHE A 194 -77.99 42.16 -21.79
CA PHE A 194 -79.32 42.15 -22.42
C PHE A 194 -79.44 40.95 -23.37
#